data_AF-A0A7W1FK15-F1
#
_entry.id   AF-A0A7W1FK15-F1
#
_cell.length_a   1.000
_cell.length_b   1.000
_cell.length_c   1.000
_cell.angle_alpha   90.00
_cell.angle_beta   90.00
_cell.angle_gamma   90.00
#
_symmetry.space_group_name_H-M   'P 1'
#
loop_
_entity.id
_entity.type
_entity.pdbx_description
1 polymer ?
#
loop_
_entity_poly.entity_id
_entity_poly.type
_entity_poly.pdbx_seq_one_letter_code
_entity_poly.pdbx_strand_id
1 'polypeptide(L)'
;MKLPLAILIAVLAITCGTLFQYKPYHTYEIGYGDQHPLDHRESAYSSITWMVSEDDNFLQLKFFDRVEGGICLRPTWDDLIALAQKEPSLRHLVPDAASRPKPRHGGPDWPYKWLPDPGTVTNSAYIRLFPIGVLLNNDVMTRAGGDPQKADAKIMVVGLGSGIGIANLAHHFPLASITVVDIDQVVEDMVRDHYPLLAWLLTQKLPNGEPRLRFEVRDARQFIRYDAKREKRPYDMVLLDAYTSGSTIPPHLMTVEFFNECASILSADGIVFANVIGSFTGDKRLVSGGAIRSFRAAGLTNLRVFPVLLPNEGPGQVKPEHSRNNIVVCSRKPLDPQQNASGWERLKQFEPYPQLPRGISISSGYVLGNETQYTSALLPASLIDAALPALKTRMRAISRPANQLHYAQVWTTNERELLDQVFRVAQEAVAKGTLTELPKGWTDRSAVQMMERRETDWVIAARDLYRFVIQVARDPNYSGEALVGPLETERSRGMPVTWTIKDAPLFTDQMPNADIYNN
;
A
#
# COMPACT_ATOMS: atom_id res chain seq x y z
N MET A 1 50.49 23.71 -25.09
CA MET A 1 50.32 22.78 -23.94
C MET A 1 48.94 22.79 -23.27
N LYS A 2 48.11 23.84 -23.37
CA LYS A 2 46.84 23.90 -22.61
C LYS A 2 45.66 23.13 -23.23
N LEU A 3 45.55 23.09 -24.56
CA LEU A 3 44.45 22.41 -25.26
C LEU A 3 44.49 20.87 -25.14
N PRO A 4 45.65 20.19 -25.30
CA PRO A 4 45.72 18.73 -25.17
C PRO A 4 45.37 18.24 -23.76
N LEU A 5 45.81 18.98 -22.73
CA LEU A 5 45.51 18.67 -21.34
C LEU A 5 44.02 18.86 -21.02
N ALA A 6 43.39 19.91 -21.56
CA ALA A 6 41.95 20.13 -21.39
C ALA A 6 41.11 19.03 -22.06
N ILE A 7 41.51 18.59 -23.26
CA ILE A 7 40.87 17.47 -23.95
C ILE A 7 41.03 16.18 -23.14
N LEU A 8 42.23 15.91 -22.61
CA LEU A 8 42.48 14.74 -21.77
C LEU A 8 41.61 14.74 -20.50
N ILE A 9 41.49 15.89 -19.82
CA ILE A 9 40.63 16.05 -18.64
C ILE A 9 39.15 15.84 -19.01
N ALA A 10 38.69 16.40 -20.12
CA ALA A 10 37.30 16.21 -20.58
C ALA A 10 37.01 14.75 -20.91
N VAL A 11 37.92 14.06 -21.61
CA VAL A 11 37.79 12.63 -21.92
C VAL A 11 37.81 11.78 -20.64
N LEU A 12 38.70 12.06 -19.69
CA LEU A 12 38.72 11.36 -18.39
C LEU A 12 37.45 11.62 -17.58
N ALA A 13 36.92 12.83 -17.57
CA ALA A 13 35.68 13.17 -16.89
C ALA A 13 34.47 12.47 -17.54
N ILE A 14 34.39 12.44 -18.88
CA ILE A 14 33.35 11.69 -19.61
C ILE A 14 33.49 10.20 -19.33
N THR A 15 34.71 9.66 -19.39
CA THR A 15 34.97 8.22 -19.15
C THR A 15 34.67 7.83 -17.71
N CYS A 16 35.01 8.66 -16.72
CA CYS A 16 34.59 8.44 -15.34
C CYS A 16 33.08 8.57 -15.20
N GLY A 17 32.47 9.58 -15.84
CA GLY A 17 31.03 9.78 -15.85
C GLY A 17 30.26 8.61 -16.45
N THR A 18 30.81 7.93 -17.47
CA THR A 18 30.21 6.74 -18.09
C THR A 18 30.52 5.45 -17.33
N LEU A 19 31.75 5.26 -16.83
CA LEU A 19 32.14 4.08 -16.04
C LEU A 19 31.46 4.04 -14.68
N PHE A 20 31.25 5.21 -14.07
CA PHE A 20 30.54 5.39 -12.80
C PHE A 20 29.14 5.95 -13.02
N GLN A 21 28.60 5.88 -14.25
CA GLN A 21 27.22 6.25 -14.50
C GLN A 21 26.34 5.36 -13.63
N TYR A 22 25.44 5.98 -12.88
CA TYR A 22 24.40 5.27 -12.15
C TYR A 22 23.66 4.37 -13.15
N LYS A 23 23.73 3.05 -12.94
CA LYS A 23 22.95 2.11 -13.73
C LYS A 23 21.49 2.31 -13.33
N PRO A 24 20.55 2.40 -14.29
CA PRO A 24 19.14 2.47 -13.95
C PRO A 24 18.78 1.31 -13.00
N TYR A 25 17.83 1.59 -12.12
CA TYR A 25 17.39 0.73 -11.02
C TYR A 25 17.31 -0.75 -11.42
N HIS A 26 17.68 -1.66 -10.51
CA HIS A 26 17.61 -3.09 -10.77
C HIS A 26 16.14 -3.55 -10.85
N THR A 27 15.56 -3.54 -12.06
CA THR A 27 14.25 -4.14 -12.34
C THR A 27 14.22 -5.66 -12.10
N TYR A 28 15.41 -6.27 -11.98
CA TYR A 28 15.65 -7.70 -11.80
C TYR A 28 15.64 -8.19 -10.35
N GLU A 29 14.73 -7.74 -9.49
CA GLU A 29 14.50 -8.40 -8.20
C GLU A 29 13.54 -9.58 -8.32
N ILE A 30 13.76 -10.63 -7.51
CA ILE A 30 12.89 -11.82 -7.53
C ILE A 30 11.52 -11.40 -7.01
N GLY A 31 10.52 -11.45 -7.90
CA GLY A 31 9.14 -11.06 -7.63
C GLY A 31 8.56 -10.00 -8.59
N TYR A 32 9.40 -9.31 -9.38
CA TYR A 32 8.98 -8.07 -10.08
C TYR A 32 9.55 -7.86 -11.50
N GLY A 33 10.20 -8.87 -12.08
CA GLY A 33 10.91 -8.81 -13.36
C GLY A 33 10.03 -8.84 -14.63
N ASP A 34 8.70 -8.75 -14.49
CA ASP A 34 7.72 -8.60 -15.58
C ASP A 34 7.25 -7.14 -15.75
N GLN A 35 8.00 -6.19 -15.20
CA GLN A 35 7.60 -4.79 -15.15
C GLN A 35 8.61 -3.93 -15.93
N HIS A 36 8.10 -2.93 -16.65
CA HIS A 36 8.90 -1.90 -17.31
C HIS A 36 8.81 -0.57 -16.59
N PRO A 37 9.91 0.20 -16.55
CA PRO A 37 9.88 1.52 -15.94
C PRO A 37 9.10 2.51 -16.82
N LEU A 38 8.04 3.08 -16.25
CA LEU A 38 7.31 4.18 -16.87
C LEU A 38 8.13 5.47 -16.84
N ASP A 39 8.74 5.75 -15.69
CA ASP A 39 9.55 6.95 -15.47
C ASP A 39 10.45 6.74 -14.25
N HIS A 40 11.66 7.28 -14.33
CA HIS A 40 12.67 7.22 -13.28
C HIS A 40 12.96 8.65 -12.81
N ARG A 41 12.86 8.91 -11.50
CA ARG A 41 13.19 10.21 -10.93
C ARG A 41 14.07 10.04 -9.70
N GLU A 42 15.04 10.93 -9.59
CA GLU A 42 15.93 10.99 -8.43
C GLU A 42 15.35 11.93 -7.39
N SER A 43 15.14 11.42 -6.17
CA SER A 43 14.83 12.22 -5.00
C SER A 43 16.00 12.22 -4.01
N ALA A 44 16.06 13.28 -3.21
CA ALA A 44 17.03 13.40 -2.12
C ALA A 44 16.75 12.43 -0.96
N TYR A 45 15.50 11.98 -0.83
CA TYR A 45 15.10 11.03 0.20
C TYR A 45 15.08 9.62 -0.35
N SER A 46 14.62 9.41 -1.59
CA SER A 46 14.39 8.11 -2.22
C SER A 46 14.74 8.09 -3.71
N SER A 47 15.22 6.95 -4.21
CA SER A 47 15.21 6.69 -5.66
C SER A 47 13.84 6.12 -5.99
N ILE A 48 13.10 6.80 -6.88
CA ILE A 48 11.69 6.52 -7.14
C ILE A 48 11.46 6.16 -8.61
N THR A 49 10.66 5.12 -8.85
CA THR A 49 10.35 4.64 -10.20
C THR A 49 8.95 4.06 -10.26
N TRP A 50 8.14 4.50 -11.23
CA TRP A 50 6.92 3.79 -11.58
C TRP A 50 7.25 2.59 -12.45
N MET A 51 6.75 1.42 -12.06
CA MET A 51 6.92 0.17 -12.78
C MET A 51 5.56 -0.39 -13.20
N VAL A 52 5.41 -0.70 -14.47
CA VAL A 52 4.14 -1.17 -15.04
C VAL A 52 4.31 -2.59 -15.54
N SER A 53 3.38 -3.49 -15.23
CA SER A 53 3.37 -4.86 -15.76
C SER A 53 3.34 -4.87 -17.29
N GLU A 54 4.05 -5.79 -17.93
CA GLU A 54 3.98 -6.00 -19.39
C GLU A 54 2.54 -6.25 -19.90
N ASP A 55 1.72 -6.93 -19.10
CA ASP A 55 0.34 -7.29 -19.42
C ASP A 55 -0.68 -6.16 -19.19
N ASP A 56 -0.24 -4.94 -18.86
CA ASP A 56 -1.11 -3.79 -18.57
C ASP A 56 -2.22 -4.12 -17.55
N ASN A 57 -1.88 -4.87 -16.50
CA ASN A 57 -2.84 -5.30 -15.47
C ASN A 57 -2.51 -4.74 -14.07
N PHE A 58 -1.27 -4.31 -13.81
CA PHE A 58 -0.94 -3.57 -12.60
C PHE A 58 0.22 -2.56 -12.79
N LEU A 59 0.26 -1.56 -11.91
CA LEU A 59 1.26 -0.51 -11.82
C LEU A 59 1.68 -0.33 -10.36
N GLN A 60 2.97 -0.14 -10.09
CA GLN A 60 3.49 -0.03 -8.74
C GLN A 60 4.59 1.02 -8.64
N LEU A 61 4.68 1.71 -7.51
CA LEU A 61 5.73 2.68 -7.26
C LEU A 61 6.85 2.01 -6.48
N LYS A 62 8.10 2.23 -6.88
CA LYS A 62 9.27 1.69 -6.18
C LYS A 62 10.03 2.75 -5.42
N PHE A 63 10.51 2.39 -4.23
CA PHE A 63 11.39 3.16 -3.36
C PHE A 63 12.39 2.22 -2.67
N PHE A 64 13.68 2.58 -2.59
CA PHE A 64 14.67 1.85 -1.75
C PHE A 64 14.67 0.31 -1.90
N ASP A 65 14.61 -0.19 -3.12
CA ASP A 65 14.48 -1.59 -3.53
C ASP A 65 13.21 -2.27 -3.02
N ARG A 66 12.16 -1.48 -2.75
CA ARG A 66 10.84 -1.95 -2.31
C ARG A 66 9.75 -1.49 -3.26
N VAL A 67 8.71 -2.29 -3.30
CA VAL A 67 7.48 -2.00 -4.03
C VAL A 67 6.44 -1.49 -3.06
N GLU A 68 5.99 -0.26 -3.28
CA GLU A 68 4.97 0.41 -2.47
C GLU A 68 3.77 0.82 -3.33
N GLY A 69 2.59 0.77 -2.70
CA GLY A 69 1.36 1.33 -3.25
C GLY A 69 0.98 0.81 -4.64
N GLY A 70 0.78 -0.49 -4.79
CA GLY A 70 0.38 -1.03 -6.09
C GLY A 70 -1.10 -0.86 -6.45
N ILE A 71 -1.31 -0.72 -7.76
CA ILE A 71 -2.52 -0.26 -8.43
C ILE A 71 -2.92 -1.28 -9.48
N CYS A 72 -4.19 -1.62 -9.55
CA CYS A 72 -4.69 -2.35 -10.71
C CYS A 72 -4.94 -1.36 -11.85
N LEU A 73 -4.44 -1.66 -13.04
CA LEU A 73 -4.69 -0.82 -14.21
C LEU A 73 -6.11 -0.98 -14.75
N ARG A 74 -6.84 -1.99 -14.25
CA ARG A 74 -8.24 -2.23 -14.54
C ARG A 74 -9.11 -2.25 -13.27
N PRO A 75 -10.28 -1.59 -13.23
CA PRO A 75 -10.79 -0.68 -14.25
C PRO A 75 -9.84 0.51 -14.42
N THR A 76 -9.72 1.00 -15.66
CA THR A 76 -9.11 2.31 -15.90
C THR A 76 -10.00 3.41 -15.33
N TRP A 77 -9.51 4.65 -15.29
CA TRP A 77 -10.39 5.76 -14.97
C TRP A 77 -11.48 5.95 -16.03
N ASP A 78 -11.18 5.68 -17.31
CA ASP A 78 -12.18 5.57 -18.38
C ASP A 78 -13.27 4.53 -18.09
N ASP A 79 -12.88 3.33 -17.66
CA ASP A 79 -13.82 2.26 -17.31
C ASP A 79 -14.73 2.71 -16.15
N LEU A 80 -14.19 3.43 -15.16
CA LEU A 80 -14.98 4.01 -14.07
C LEU A 80 -15.96 5.10 -14.56
N ILE A 81 -15.53 5.97 -15.49
CA ILE A 81 -16.38 7.01 -16.08
C ILE A 81 -17.53 6.39 -16.88
N ALA A 82 -17.25 5.33 -17.66
CA ALA A 82 -18.27 4.58 -18.37
C ALA A 82 -19.23 3.89 -17.41
N LEU A 83 -18.72 3.28 -16.34
CA LEU A 83 -19.52 2.63 -15.31
C LEU A 83 -20.45 3.61 -14.59
N ALA A 84 -20.00 4.83 -14.33
CA ALA A 84 -20.78 5.87 -13.67
C ALA A 84 -22.06 6.29 -14.43
N GLN A 85 -22.18 5.94 -15.72
CA GLN A 85 -23.42 6.11 -16.49
C GLN A 85 -24.54 5.18 -15.99
N LYS A 86 -24.17 4.03 -15.40
CA LYS A 86 -25.08 3.02 -14.84
C LYS A 86 -25.08 3.03 -13.31
N GLU A 87 -24.01 3.53 -12.70
CA GLU A 87 -23.80 3.62 -11.26
C GLU A 87 -23.66 5.09 -10.83
N PRO A 88 -24.77 5.82 -10.58
CA PRO A 88 -24.72 7.24 -10.24
C PRO A 88 -23.91 7.56 -8.98
N SER A 89 -23.73 6.58 -8.09
CA SER A 89 -22.89 6.70 -6.89
C SER A 89 -21.40 6.91 -7.20
N LEU A 90 -20.95 6.71 -8.45
CA LEU A 90 -19.58 7.00 -8.89
C LEU A 90 -19.43 8.37 -9.55
N ARG A 91 -20.50 9.19 -9.63
CA ARG A 91 -20.46 10.48 -10.33
C ARG A 91 -19.41 11.43 -9.78
N HIS A 92 -19.06 11.32 -8.49
CA HIS A 92 -17.98 12.08 -7.85
C HIS A 92 -16.60 11.76 -8.40
N LEU A 93 -16.41 10.70 -9.18
CA LEU A 93 -15.14 10.38 -9.83
C LEU A 93 -15.14 10.73 -11.33
N VAL A 94 -16.19 11.38 -11.83
CA VAL A 94 -16.31 11.69 -13.25
C VAL A 94 -15.96 13.16 -13.51
N PRO A 95 -14.88 13.45 -14.24
CA PRO A 95 -14.51 14.81 -14.61
C PRO A 95 -15.46 15.35 -15.69
N ASP A 96 -15.46 16.67 -15.91
CA ASP A 96 -15.95 17.22 -17.17
C ASP A 96 -15.02 16.79 -18.29
N ALA A 97 -15.57 16.35 -19.43
CA ALA A 97 -14.77 15.73 -20.50
C ALA A 97 -13.63 16.64 -21.01
N ALA A 98 -13.85 17.96 -21.02
CA ALA A 98 -12.85 18.94 -21.44
C ALA A 98 -11.75 19.23 -20.40
N SER A 99 -11.98 18.92 -19.12
CA SER A 99 -11.06 19.21 -18.02
C SER A 99 -10.27 17.98 -17.54
N ARG A 100 -10.47 16.82 -18.19
CA ARG A 100 -9.82 15.58 -17.79
C ARG A 100 -8.31 15.63 -18.08
N PRO A 101 -7.46 15.51 -17.04
CA PRO A 101 -6.02 15.38 -17.23
C PRO A 101 -5.67 14.08 -17.98
N LYS A 102 -4.56 14.12 -18.70
CA LYS A 102 -3.93 12.92 -19.30
C LYS A 102 -2.62 12.64 -18.56
N PRO A 103 -2.21 11.37 -18.47
CA PRO A 103 -0.90 11.04 -17.91
C PRO A 103 0.19 11.68 -18.77
N ARG A 104 1.30 12.09 -18.15
CA ARG A 104 2.48 12.56 -18.86
C ARG A 104 3.14 11.41 -19.61
N HIS A 105 3.86 11.75 -20.68
CA HIS A 105 4.67 10.77 -21.41
C HIS A 105 5.68 10.10 -20.48
N GLY A 106 5.84 8.78 -20.66
CA GLY A 106 6.90 8.02 -20.00
C GLY A 106 8.28 8.52 -20.38
N GLY A 107 9.26 8.17 -19.56
CA GLY A 107 10.66 8.47 -19.81
C GLY A 107 11.21 7.74 -21.05
N PRO A 108 12.48 8.00 -21.43
CA PRO A 108 13.11 7.36 -22.60
C PRO A 108 13.12 5.83 -22.57
N ASP A 109 13.09 5.25 -21.36
CA ASP A 109 13.13 3.81 -21.12
C ASP A 109 11.75 3.14 -21.18
N TRP A 110 10.66 3.91 -21.35
CA TRP A 110 9.32 3.37 -21.51
C TRP A 110 9.08 2.94 -22.97
N PRO A 111 8.94 1.62 -23.25
CA PRO A 111 8.93 1.12 -24.63
C PRO A 111 7.54 1.19 -25.28
N TYR A 112 6.51 1.56 -24.53
CA TYR A 112 5.12 1.49 -25.00
C TYR A 112 4.60 2.85 -25.48
N LYS A 113 3.69 2.79 -26.47
CA LYS A 113 2.97 3.98 -26.97
C LYS A 113 1.82 4.41 -26.07
N TRP A 114 1.30 3.49 -25.26
CA TRP A 114 0.22 3.75 -24.31
C TRP A 114 0.79 4.22 -22.97
N LEU A 115 -0.05 4.86 -22.15
CA LEU A 115 0.29 5.29 -20.80
C LEU A 115 -0.79 4.80 -19.84
N PRO A 116 -0.42 4.41 -18.60
CA PRO A 116 -1.39 4.01 -17.59
C PRO A 116 -2.47 5.06 -17.31
N ASP A 117 -3.72 4.63 -17.24
CA ASP A 117 -4.85 5.44 -16.74
C ASP A 117 -5.59 4.68 -15.63
N PRO A 118 -4.93 4.43 -14.49
CA PRO A 118 -5.51 3.59 -13.44
C PRO A 118 -6.79 4.18 -12.83
N GLY A 119 -7.74 3.31 -12.49
CA GLY A 119 -8.90 3.63 -11.66
C GLY A 119 -8.53 3.74 -10.18
N THR A 120 -9.33 3.16 -9.29
CA THR A 120 -9.17 3.31 -7.82
C THR A 120 -8.83 2.00 -7.09
N VAL A 121 -8.73 0.88 -7.82
CA VAL A 121 -8.55 -0.46 -7.25
C VAL A 121 -7.09 -0.70 -6.87
N THR A 122 -6.85 -1.10 -5.63
CA THR A 122 -5.51 -1.35 -5.10
C THR A 122 -5.16 -2.84 -5.03
N ASN A 123 -3.93 -3.16 -5.42
CA ASN A 123 -3.35 -4.48 -5.17
C ASN A 123 -2.66 -4.58 -3.78
N SER A 124 -2.52 -3.45 -3.08
CA SER A 124 -1.86 -3.38 -1.77
C SER A 124 -2.81 -3.77 -0.65
N ALA A 125 -2.43 -4.79 0.12
CA ALA A 125 -3.30 -5.40 1.12
C ALA A 125 -3.71 -4.41 2.22
N TYR A 126 -2.74 -3.68 2.79
CA TYR A 126 -3.00 -2.77 3.92
C TYR A 126 -3.82 -1.54 3.53
N ILE A 127 -3.66 -1.02 2.31
CA ILE A 127 -4.38 0.16 1.81
C ILE A 127 -5.89 -0.08 1.75
N ARG A 128 -6.32 -1.33 1.49
CA ARG A 128 -7.74 -1.74 1.49
C ARG A 128 -8.44 -1.47 2.83
N LEU A 129 -7.68 -1.34 3.91
CA LEU A 129 -8.19 -1.14 5.26
C LEU A 129 -8.32 0.33 5.64
N PHE A 130 -7.87 1.28 4.80
CA PHE A 130 -7.96 2.72 5.08
C PHE A 130 -9.40 3.20 5.42
N PRO A 131 -10.48 2.66 4.81
CA PRO A 131 -11.84 3.04 5.18
C PRO A 131 -12.21 2.80 6.65
N ILE A 132 -11.52 1.90 7.36
CA ILE A 132 -11.80 1.57 8.77
C ILE A 132 -11.76 2.83 9.65
N GLY A 133 -10.81 3.74 9.41
CA GLY A 133 -10.65 4.95 10.21
C GLY A 133 -11.90 5.85 10.16
N VAL A 134 -12.43 6.09 8.97
CA VAL A 134 -13.65 6.90 8.80
C VAL A 134 -14.88 6.19 9.37
N LEU A 135 -15.00 4.88 9.14
CA LEU A 135 -16.17 4.10 9.57
C LEU A 135 -16.27 3.94 11.10
N LEU A 136 -15.13 3.92 11.80
CA LEU A 136 -15.07 3.86 13.26
C LEU A 136 -15.36 5.21 13.94
N ASN A 137 -15.19 6.33 13.22
CA ASN A 137 -15.49 7.67 13.72
C ASN A 137 -17.02 7.88 13.74
N ASN A 138 -17.61 7.84 14.94
CA ASN A 138 -19.03 8.02 15.15
C ASN A 138 -19.49 9.42 14.77
N ASP A 139 -18.73 10.46 15.13
CA ASP A 139 -19.15 11.83 14.85
C ASP A 139 -19.28 12.08 13.34
N VAL A 140 -18.29 11.62 12.54
CA VAL A 140 -18.34 11.70 11.07
C VAL A 140 -19.56 10.93 10.54
N MET A 141 -19.73 9.68 10.95
CA MET A 141 -20.79 8.83 10.42
C MET A 141 -22.18 9.29 10.87
N THR A 142 -22.32 9.89 12.06
CA THR A 142 -23.57 10.49 12.53
C THR A 142 -23.93 11.72 11.71
N ARG A 143 -22.97 12.62 11.42
CA ARG A 143 -23.21 13.75 10.51
C ARG A 143 -23.63 13.29 9.11
N ALA A 144 -23.10 12.16 8.67
CA ALA A 144 -23.43 11.54 7.39
C ALA A 144 -24.79 10.79 7.39
N GLY A 145 -25.48 10.68 8.54
CA GLY A 145 -26.68 9.86 8.67
C GLY A 145 -26.44 8.36 8.47
N GLY A 146 -25.22 7.89 8.75
CA GLY A 146 -24.79 6.50 8.57
C GLY A 146 -24.33 6.13 7.15
N ASP A 147 -24.44 7.05 6.18
CA ASP A 147 -24.10 6.80 4.77
C ASP A 147 -22.65 7.19 4.46
N PRO A 148 -21.75 6.25 4.11
CA PRO A 148 -20.37 6.56 3.73
C PRO A 148 -20.25 7.56 2.57
N GLN A 149 -21.23 7.60 1.67
CA GLN A 149 -21.22 8.54 0.53
C GLN A 149 -21.40 10.00 0.97
N LYS A 150 -21.94 10.21 2.18
CA LYS A 150 -22.16 11.54 2.79
C LYS A 150 -21.14 11.87 3.89
N ALA A 151 -20.17 10.98 4.14
CA ALA A 151 -19.15 11.20 5.16
C ALA A 151 -18.20 12.33 4.73
N ASP A 152 -18.29 13.44 5.45
CA ASP A 152 -17.52 14.67 5.21
C ASP A 152 -16.19 14.69 5.97
N ALA A 153 -15.49 13.55 6.01
CA ALA A 153 -14.30 13.38 6.82
C ALA A 153 -13.17 14.32 6.38
N LYS A 154 -12.57 15.05 7.33
CA LYS A 154 -11.31 15.76 7.08
C LYS A 154 -10.13 14.87 7.45
N ILE A 155 -9.32 14.49 6.47
CA ILE A 155 -8.29 13.47 6.60
C ILE A 155 -6.92 14.11 6.33
N MET A 156 -5.97 13.95 7.25
CA MET A 156 -4.55 14.19 7.01
C MET A 156 -3.88 12.86 6.73
N VAL A 157 -3.16 12.74 5.62
CA VAL A 157 -2.34 11.57 5.30
C VAL A 157 -0.88 12.00 5.37
N VAL A 158 -0.08 11.32 6.18
CA VAL A 158 1.36 11.53 6.32
C VAL A 158 2.05 10.46 5.48
N GLY A 159 2.73 10.90 4.42
CA GLY A 159 3.21 10.06 3.34
C GLY A 159 2.20 9.96 2.19
N LEU A 160 2.66 10.07 0.96
CA LEU A 160 1.85 9.93 -0.25
C LEU A 160 1.98 8.53 -0.86
N GLY A 161 3.21 8.00 -0.89
CA GLY A 161 3.54 6.79 -1.63
C GLY A 161 3.06 6.90 -3.08
N SER A 162 2.33 5.91 -3.56
CA SER A 162 1.82 5.87 -4.93
C SER A 162 0.53 6.68 -5.17
N GLY A 163 -0.03 7.26 -4.10
CA GLY A 163 -1.32 7.93 -4.14
C GLY A 163 -2.54 6.98 -4.17
N ILE A 164 -2.37 5.67 -4.33
CA ILE A 164 -3.52 4.74 -4.41
C ILE A 164 -4.36 4.70 -3.13
N GLY A 165 -3.75 4.97 -1.96
CA GLY A 165 -4.49 5.12 -0.71
C GLY A 165 -5.45 6.31 -0.74
N ILE A 166 -5.06 7.40 -1.40
CA ILE A 166 -5.90 8.58 -1.63
C ILE A 166 -7.04 8.25 -2.58
N ALA A 167 -6.75 7.55 -3.68
CA ALA A 167 -7.77 7.11 -4.62
C ALA A 167 -8.77 6.14 -3.97
N ASN A 168 -8.30 5.23 -3.11
CA ASN A 168 -9.15 4.33 -2.33
C ASN A 168 -10.10 5.11 -1.39
N LEU A 169 -9.57 6.09 -0.64
CA LEU A 169 -10.39 6.94 0.23
C LEU A 169 -11.39 7.78 -0.58
N ALA A 170 -10.94 8.42 -1.66
CA ALA A 170 -11.79 9.24 -2.52
C ALA A 170 -12.88 8.45 -3.26
N HIS A 171 -12.66 7.16 -3.52
CA HIS A 171 -13.68 6.25 -4.06
C HIS A 171 -14.83 6.07 -3.08
N HIS A 172 -14.50 5.76 -1.82
CA HIS A 172 -15.49 5.37 -0.82
C HIS A 172 -16.13 6.54 -0.09
N PHE A 173 -15.44 7.69 -0.01
CA PHE A 173 -15.89 8.89 0.69
C PHE A 173 -15.85 10.11 -0.24
N PRO A 174 -16.91 10.34 -1.04
CA PRO A 174 -16.98 11.43 -2.01
C PRO A 174 -16.79 12.83 -1.43
N LEU A 175 -17.18 13.01 -0.17
CA LEU A 175 -17.12 14.28 0.55
C LEU A 175 -15.91 14.40 1.49
N ALA A 176 -14.95 13.48 1.41
CA ALA A 176 -13.72 13.60 2.19
C ALA A 176 -12.83 14.73 1.66
N SER A 177 -12.29 15.55 2.57
CA SER A 177 -11.22 16.51 2.29
C SER A 177 -9.90 15.90 2.74
N ILE A 178 -9.00 15.66 1.80
CA ILE A 178 -7.75 14.96 2.06
C ILE A 178 -6.57 15.91 1.90
N THR A 179 -5.80 16.11 2.97
CA THR A 179 -4.49 16.79 2.93
C THR A 179 -3.41 15.73 3.03
N VAL A 180 -2.59 15.59 2.00
CA VAL A 180 -1.41 14.72 2.03
C VAL A 180 -0.20 15.57 2.37
N VAL A 181 0.62 15.10 3.30
CA VAL A 181 1.86 15.75 3.71
C VAL A 181 2.99 14.76 3.48
N ASP A 182 3.81 15.03 2.48
CA ASP A 182 4.99 14.23 2.15
C ASP A 182 6.22 15.14 2.16
N ILE A 183 7.37 14.63 2.57
CA ILE A 183 8.59 15.45 2.63
C ILE A 183 9.21 15.65 1.25
N ASP A 184 8.83 14.79 0.29
CA ASP A 184 9.52 14.64 -0.97
C ASP A 184 8.67 15.10 -2.16
N GLN A 185 9.05 16.25 -2.74
CA GLN A 185 8.40 16.81 -3.93
C GLN A 185 8.39 15.84 -5.11
N VAL A 186 9.40 14.97 -5.23
CA VAL A 186 9.48 14.05 -6.36
C VAL A 186 8.38 13.00 -6.29
N VAL A 187 7.97 12.57 -5.08
CA VAL A 187 6.82 11.66 -4.90
C VAL A 187 5.54 12.31 -5.40
N GLU A 188 5.31 13.57 -4.99
CA GLU A 188 4.15 14.33 -5.46
C GLU A 188 4.13 14.50 -6.97
N ASP A 189 5.26 14.91 -7.55
CA ASP A 189 5.37 15.12 -9.00
C ASP A 189 5.13 13.82 -9.75
N MET A 190 5.68 12.71 -9.24
CA MET A 190 5.52 11.39 -9.83
C MET A 190 4.06 10.92 -9.81
N VAL A 191 3.31 11.21 -8.75
CA VAL A 191 1.87 10.92 -8.67
C VAL A 191 1.05 11.87 -9.54
N ARG A 192 1.33 13.18 -9.52
CA ARG A 192 0.63 14.18 -10.34
C ARG A 192 0.78 13.91 -11.83
N ASP A 193 1.96 13.45 -12.23
CA ASP A 193 2.28 13.27 -13.64
C ASP A 193 1.70 11.98 -14.22
N HIS A 194 1.62 10.91 -13.42
CA HIS A 194 1.30 9.56 -13.91
C HIS A 194 -0.02 8.99 -13.37
N TYR A 195 -0.72 9.70 -12.48
CA TYR A 195 -2.04 9.30 -11.96
C TYR A 195 -3.10 10.37 -12.25
N PRO A 196 -3.72 10.36 -13.44
CA PRO A 196 -4.63 11.41 -13.91
C PRO A 196 -5.82 11.69 -13.00
N LEU A 197 -6.39 10.66 -12.38
CA LEU A 197 -7.48 10.78 -11.42
C LEU A 197 -7.08 11.65 -10.22
N LEU A 198 -5.88 11.44 -9.65
CA LEU A 198 -5.40 12.23 -8.52
C LEU A 198 -5.04 13.65 -8.95
N ALA A 199 -4.42 13.82 -10.12
CA ALA A 199 -4.18 15.13 -10.72
C ALA A 199 -5.48 15.94 -10.87
N TRP A 200 -6.57 15.29 -11.26
CA TRP A 200 -7.89 15.91 -11.31
C TRP A 200 -8.44 16.22 -9.92
N LEU A 201 -8.38 15.30 -8.96
CA LEU A 201 -8.86 15.53 -7.59
C LEU A 201 -8.23 16.75 -6.93
N LEU A 202 -6.95 17.04 -7.22
CA LEU A 202 -6.22 18.21 -6.74
C LEU A 202 -6.83 19.55 -7.19
N THR A 203 -7.62 19.54 -8.26
CA THR A 203 -8.33 20.72 -8.78
C THR A 203 -9.75 20.86 -8.24
N GLN A 204 -10.25 19.84 -7.53
CA GLN A 204 -11.63 19.78 -7.07
C GLN A 204 -11.82 20.42 -5.70
N LYS A 205 -12.99 21.01 -5.49
CA LYS A 205 -13.44 21.52 -4.18
C LYS A 205 -14.74 20.84 -3.77
N LEU A 206 -14.89 20.66 -2.48
CA LEU A 206 -16.12 20.18 -1.86
C LEU A 206 -17.17 21.31 -1.80
N PRO A 207 -18.46 20.99 -1.56
CA PRO A 207 -19.52 22.00 -1.41
C PRO A 207 -19.26 23.04 -0.32
N ASN A 208 -18.48 22.69 0.71
CA ASN A 208 -18.08 23.59 1.79
C ASN A 208 -16.88 24.50 1.42
N GLY A 209 -16.36 24.40 0.20
CA GLY A 209 -15.23 25.18 -0.31
C GLY A 209 -13.84 24.63 0.03
N GLU A 210 -13.73 23.57 0.85
CA GLU A 210 -12.45 22.91 1.12
C GLU A 210 -11.94 22.19 -0.14
N PRO A 211 -10.61 22.14 -0.37
CA PRO A 211 -10.04 21.27 -1.38
C PRO A 211 -10.43 19.82 -1.11
N ARG A 212 -10.79 19.09 -2.17
CA ARG A 212 -11.04 17.65 -2.04
C ARG A 212 -9.74 16.88 -1.84
N LEU A 213 -8.68 17.31 -2.52
CA LEU A 213 -7.32 16.83 -2.34
C LEU A 213 -6.36 18.02 -2.37
N ARG A 214 -5.42 18.04 -1.42
CA ARG A 214 -4.28 18.96 -1.39
C ARG A 214 -3.04 18.16 -1.03
N PHE A 215 -1.93 18.44 -1.71
CA PHE A 215 -0.63 17.94 -1.27
C PHE A 215 0.21 19.09 -0.71
N GLU A 216 1.04 18.77 0.27
CA GLU A 216 1.90 19.68 1.01
C GLU A 216 3.29 19.06 1.14
N VAL A 217 4.27 19.65 0.43
CA VAL A 217 5.67 19.23 0.55
C VAL A 217 6.28 19.80 1.82
N ARG A 218 6.30 19.01 2.88
CA ARG A 218 6.82 19.39 4.19
C ARG A 218 7.10 18.16 5.05
N ASP A 219 8.03 18.29 5.99
CA ASP A 219 8.08 17.35 7.12
C ASP A 219 6.75 17.36 7.88
N ALA A 220 6.15 16.18 8.06
CA ALA A 220 4.82 16.06 8.64
C ALA A 220 4.74 16.62 10.06
N ARG A 221 5.80 16.47 10.86
CA ARG A 221 5.82 17.01 12.22
C ARG A 221 5.88 18.53 12.22
N GLN A 222 6.65 19.14 11.32
CA GLN A 222 6.62 20.59 11.11
C GLN A 222 5.24 21.06 10.65
N PHE A 223 4.64 20.41 9.66
CA PHE A 223 3.29 20.78 9.18
C PHE A 223 2.26 20.73 10.30
N ILE A 224 2.26 19.69 11.13
CA ILE A 224 1.34 19.57 12.28
C ILE A 224 1.50 20.74 13.25
N ARG A 225 2.75 21.10 13.57
CA ARG A 225 3.06 22.15 14.56
C ARG A 225 2.67 23.54 14.09
N TYR A 226 2.84 23.85 12.80
CA TYR A 226 2.77 25.22 12.31
C TYR A 226 1.56 25.51 11.42
N ASP A 227 1.04 24.52 10.68
CA ASP A 227 0.01 24.71 9.66
C ASP A 227 -1.30 24.03 10.06
N ALA A 228 -1.26 22.73 10.40
CA ALA A 228 -2.45 21.96 10.75
C ALA A 228 -3.22 22.55 11.94
N LYS A 229 -2.51 23.09 12.94
CA LYS A 229 -3.12 23.78 14.10
C LYS A 229 -3.87 25.05 13.75
N ARG A 230 -3.64 25.62 12.56
CA ARG A 230 -4.31 26.85 12.08
C ARG A 230 -5.49 26.55 11.16
N GLU A 231 -5.68 25.29 10.76
CA GLU A 231 -6.85 24.87 10.00
C GLU A 231 -8.14 25.17 10.77
N LYS A 232 -9.17 25.67 10.08
CA LYS A 232 -10.42 26.10 10.71
C LYS A 232 -11.19 24.94 11.37
N ARG A 233 -11.06 23.76 10.78
CA ARG A 233 -11.70 22.52 11.23
C ARG A 233 -10.59 21.52 11.58
N PRO A 234 -10.66 20.88 12.76
CA PRO A 234 -9.73 19.82 13.13
C PRO A 234 -9.88 18.60 12.21
N TYR A 235 -8.88 17.75 12.20
CA TYR A 235 -8.90 16.52 11.42
C TYR A 235 -9.75 15.45 12.10
N ASP A 236 -10.57 14.73 11.34
CA ASP A 236 -11.32 13.57 11.84
C ASP A 236 -10.47 12.29 11.80
N MET A 237 -9.44 12.28 10.96
CA MET A 237 -8.50 11.18 10.84
C MET A 237 -7.10 11.71 10.49
N VAL A 238 -6.09 11.23 11.21
CA VAL A 238 -4.68 11.32 10.82
C VAL A 238 -4.20 9.93 10.44
N LEU A 239 -3.84 9.74 9.18
CA LEU A 239 -3.33 8.50 8.62
C LEU A 239 -1.81 8.58 8.50
N LEU A 240 -1.08 7.75 9.24
CA LEU A 240 0.37 7.66 9.22
C LEU A 240 0.81 6.49 8.33
N ASP A 241 1.36 6.82 7.16
CA ASP A 241 1.91 5.87 6.18
C ASP A 241 3.21 6.43 5.55
N ALA A 242 4.15 6.81 6.41
CA ALA A 242 5.44 7.38 6.01
C ALA A 242 6.61 6.47 6.40
N TYR A 243 7.56 6.32 5.47
CA TYR A 243 8.72 5.44 5.61
C TYR A 243 9.98 6.14 5.06
N THR A 244 11.12 5.91 5.72
CA THR A 244 12.45 6.32 5.25
C THR A 244 13.07 5.27 4.34
N SER A 245 14.28 5.59 3.85
CA SER A 245 15.22 4.58 3.36
C SER A 245 15.34 3.43 4.38
N GLY A 246 15.25 2.18 3.90
CA GLY A 246 15.24 0.98 4.74
C GLY A 246 13.87 0.48 5.21
N SER A 247 12.76 1.11 4.78
CA SER A 247 11.39 0.73 5.15
C SER A 247 11.13 0.80 6.65
N THR A 248 11.72 1.82 7.27
CA THR A 248 11.54 2.14 8.68
C THR A 248 10.67 3.37 8.80
N ILE A 249 9.72 3.40 9.73
CA ILE A 249 8.98 4.64 9.99
C ILE A 249 9.98 5.64 10.60
N PRO A 250 10.04 6.90 10.13
CA PRO A 250 11.00 7.87 10.65
C PRO A 250 10.92 7.97 12.18
N PRO A 251 12.04 7.87 12.92
CA PRO A 251 12.08 7.87 14.39
C PRO A 251 11.26 8.97 15.05
N HIS A 252 11.35 10.20 14.52
CA HIS A 252 10.65 11.37 15.06
C HIS A 252 9.13 11.38 14.82
N LEU A 253 8.61 10.44 14.01
CA LEU A 253 7.18 10.19 13.78
C LEU A 253 6.64 9.00 14.60
N MET A 254 7.45 8.42 15.49
CA MET A 254 7.05 7.30 16.36
C MET A 254 7.06 7.63 17.85
N THR A 255 7.33 8.89 18.21
CA THR A 255 7.49 9.29 19.61
C THR A 255 6.15 9.63 20.27
N VAL A 256 6.11 9.52 21.61
CA VAL A 256 4.98 9.98 22.42
C VAL A 256 4.64 11.44 22.11
N GLU A 257 5.65 12.29 21.97
CA GLU A 257 5.51 13.71 21.68
C GLU A 257 4.87 13.95 20.30
N PHE A 258 5.30 13.22 19.28
CA PHE A 258 4.68 13.31 17.96
C PHE A 258 3.22 12.83 17.98
N PHE A 259 2.94 11.69 18.62
CA PHE A 259 1.56 11.22 18.72
C PHE A 259 0.66 12.16 19.53
N ASN A 260 1.21 12.85 20.53
CA ASN A 260 0.50 13.91 21.24
C ASN A 260 0.20 15.11 20.32
N GLU A 261 1.15 15.49 19.46
CA GLU A 261 0.95 16.51 18.44
C GLU A 261 -0.15 16.11 17.43
N CYS A 262 -0.15 14.87 16.95
CA CYS A 262 -1.24 14.32 16.13
C CYS A 262 -2.57 14.42 16.87
N ALA A 263 -2.62 14.00 18.14
CA ALA A 263 -3.83 14.06 18.93
C ALA A 263 -4.33 15.52 19.08
N SER A 264 -3.44 16.50 19.16
CA SER A 264 -3.78 17.91 19.37
C SER A 264 -4.51 18.57 18.18
N ILE A 265 -4.44 18.00 16.98
CA ILE A 265 -5.12 18.51 15.78
C ILE A 265 -6.38 17.72 15.41
N LEU A 266 -6.74 16.70 16.20
CA LEU A 266 -7.91 15.86 15.98
C LEU A 266 -9.20 16.48 16.52
N SER A 267 -10.31 16.14 15.89
CA SER A 267 -11.66 16.34 16.45
C SER A 267 -11.86 15.47 17.71
N ALA A 268 -12.96 15.70 18.43
CA ALA A 268 -13.21 15.03 19.71
C ALA A 268 -13.29 13.49 19.60
N ASP A 269 -13.83 12.99 18.48
CA ASP A 269 -13.89 11.58 18.11
C ASP A 269 -12.85 11.21 17.03
N GLY A 270 -11.86 12.07 16.82
CA GLY A 270 -10.85 11.89 15.80
C GLY A 270 -9.95 10.68 16.06
N ILE A 271 -9.47 10.08 14.96
CA ILE A 271 -8.70 8.84 14.97
C ILE A 271 -7.28 9.09 14.45
N VAL A 272 -6.28 8.46 15.09
CA VAL A 272 -4.99 8.21 14.44
C VAL A 272 -4.98 6.77 13.93
N PHE A 273 -4.68 6.62 12.65
CA PHE A 273 -4.58 5.35 11.94
C PHE A 273 -3.13 5.22 11.46
N ALA A 274 -2.43 4.15 11.79
CA ALA A 274 -1.03 3.99 11.41
C ALA A 274 -0.78 2.61 10.81
N ASN A 275 -0.05 2.58 9.70
CA ASN A 275 0.51 1.35 9.16
C ASN A 275 1.83 1.06 9.90
N VAL A 276 1.88 -0.01 10.70
CA VAL A 276 3.08 -0.41 11.44
C VAL A 276 3.54 -1.80 10.99
N ILE A 277 4.65 -1.86 10.26
CA ILE A 277 5.24 -3.12 9.84
C ILE A 277 5.97 -3.76 11.02
N GLY A 278 5.55 -4.95 11.41
CA GLY A 278 6.19 -5.69 12.49
C GLY A 278 5.45 -6.97 12.85
N SER A 279 5.83 -7.56 13.98
CA SER A 279 5.26 -8.81 14.52
C SER A 279 4.84 -8.60 15.98
N PHE A 280 4.19 -9.59 16.59
CA PHE A 280 3.86 -9.54 18.03
C PHE A 280 4.82 -10.40 18.88
N THR A 281 5.62 -11.24 18.23
CA THR A 281 6.72 -12.01 18.85
C THR A 281 7.94 -12.01 17.93
N GLY A 282 9.11 -12.44 18.40
CA GLY A 282 10.37 -12.28 17.66
C GLY A 282 10.87 -10.83 17.64
N ASP A 283 11.93 -10.52 16.90
CA ASP A 283 12.67 -9.25 17.04
C ASP A 283 11.85 -8.02 16.64
N LYS A 284 11.05 -8.12 15.56
CA LYS A 284 10.16 -7.04 15.10
C LYS A 284 9.01 -6.74 16.06
N ARG A 285 8.85 -7.49 17.17
CA ARG A 285 7.88 -7.15 18.24
C ARG A 285 8.17 -5.81 18.88
N LEU A 286 9.44 -5.40 18.93
CA LEU A 286 9.84 -4.16 19.61
C LEU A 286 9.39 -2.92 18.81
N VAL A 287 9.27 -3.04 17.48
CA VAL A 287 8.67 -2.01 16.62
C VAL A 287 7.19 -1.86 16.92
N SER A 288 6.43 -2.96 16.80
CA SER A 288 4.97 -2.93 17.02
C SER A 288 4.64 -2.57 18.46
N GLY A 289 5.32 -3.18 19.43
CA GLY A 289 5.15 -2.88 20.84
C GLY A 289 5.52 -1.44 21.19
N GLY A 290 6.63 -0.94 20.65
CA GLY A 290 7.06 0.44 20.87
C GLY A 290 6.07 1.45 20.31
N ALA A 291 5.61 1.26 19.08
CA ALA A 291 4.57 2.10 18.48
C ALA A 291 3.29 2.12 19.34
N ILE A 292 2.75 0.93 19.66
CA ILE A 292 1.51 0.77 20.43
C ILE A 292 1.63 1.39 21.84
N ARG A 293 2.77 1.17 22.52
CA ARG A 293 3.02 1.73 23.85
C ARG A 293 3.12 3.25 23.78
N SER A 294 3.84 3.80 22.80
CA SER A 294 3.96 5.25 22.62
C SER A 294 2.63 5.92 22.27
N PHE A 295 1.80 5.33 21.40
CA PHE A 295 0.44 5.85 21.12
C PHE A 295 -0.38 5.98 22.40
N ARG A 296 -0.38 4.92 23.22
CA ARG A 296 -1.15 4.89 24.47
C ARG A 296 -0.62 5.90 25.49
N ALA A 297 0.70 6.01 25.62
CA ALA A 297 1.33 7.02 26.46
C ALA A 297 1.04 8.46 26.02
N ALA A 298 0.75 8.69 24.73
CA ALA A 298 0.36 10.00 24.20
C ALA A 298 -1.11 10.39 24.49
N GLY A 299 -1.87 9.55 25.21
CA GLY A 299 -3.28 9.79 25.54
C GLY A 299 -4.27 9.24 24.51
N LEU A 300 -3.80 8.50 23.51
CA LEU A 300 -4.64 7.75 22.56
C LEU A 300 -4.86 6.33 23.11
N THR A 301 -5.53 6.25 24.26
CA THR A 301 -5.56 5.05 25.11
C THR A 301 -6.44 3.93 24.56
N ASN A 302 -7.46 4.26 23.77
CA ASN A 302 -8.32 3.29 23.10
C ASN A 302 -7.66 2.91 21.77
N LEU A 303 -7.03 1.74 21.74
CA LEU A 303 -6.25 1.27 20.60
C LEU A 303 -6.68 -0.13 20.19
N ARG A 304 -6.82 -0.32 18.88
CA ARG A 304 -7.12 -1.60 18.24
C ARG A 304 -6.18 -1.87 17.08
N VAL A 305 -5.72 -3.10 16.96
CA VAL A 305 -4.90 -3.56 15.83
C VAL A 305 -5.72 -4.39 14.86
N PHE A 306 -5.58 -4.10 13.57
CA PHE A 306 -6.15 -4.83 12.44
C PHE A 306 -4.98 -5.45 11.66
N PRO A 307 -4.58 -6.71 11.97
CA PRO A 307 -3.44 -7.34 11.33
C PRO A 307 -3.78 -7.72 9.89
N VAL A 308 -2.98 -7.28 8.92
CA VAL A 308 -3.14 -7.71 7.52
C VAL A 308 -2.86 -9.21 7.43
N LEU A 309 -3.79 -9.95 6.79
CA LEU A 309 -3.69 -11.39 6.63
C LEU A 309 -2.76 -11.75 5.48
N LEU A 310 -1.90 -12.72 5.71
CA LEU A 310 -1.08 -13.33 4.67
C LEU A 310 -1.94 -14.28 3.81
N PRO A 311 -1.51 -14.62 2.57
CA PRO A 311 -2.34 -15.37 1.63
C PRO A 311 -2.94 -16.69 2.16
N ASN A 312 -2.29 -17.36 3.11
CA ASN A 312 -2.73 -18.66 3.65
C ASN A 312 -3.31 -18.54 5.07
N GLU A 313 -3.63 -17.31 5.50
CA GLU A 313 -4.21 -17.05 6.81
C GLU A 313 -5.71 -16.71 6.69
N GLY A 314 -6.39 -16.92 7.81
CA GLY A 314 -7.80 -16.65 8.03
C GLY A 314 -8.05 -16.38 9.52
N PRO A 315 -9.31 -16.15 9.92
CA PRO A 315 -9.65 -16.00 11.33
C PRO A 315 -9.15 -17.18 12.18
N GLY A 316 -8.45 -16.87 13.27
CA GLY A 316 -7.83 -17.86 14.16
C GLY A 316 -6.53 -18.50 13.64
N GLN A 317 -6.03 -18.09 12.47
CA GLN A 317 -4.81 -18.65 11.86
C GLN A 317 -3.66 -17.64 11.76
N VAL A 318 -3.81 -16.43 12.31
CA VAL A 318 -2.78 -15.39 12.29
C VAL A 318 -1.61 -15.82 13.16
N LYS A 319 -0.42 -15.90 12.56
CA LYS A 319 0.81 -16.25 13.27
C LYS A 319 1.51 -15.01 13.85
N PRO A 320 1.64 -14.87 15.19
CA PRO A 320 2.17 -13.67 15.82
C PRO A 320 3.66 -13.41 15.55
N GLU A 321 4.42 -14.42 15.14
CA GLU A 321 5.84 -14.34 14.79
C GLU A 321 6.10 -13.78 13.38
N HIS A 322 5.09 -13.81 12.50
CA HIS A 322 5.24 -13.31 11.14
C HIS A 322 5.14 -11.78 11.11
N SER A 323 6.17 -11.15 10.53
CA SER A 323 6.14 -9.72 10.22
C SER A 323 5.08 -9.41 9.15
N ARG A 324 4.31 -8.36 9.37
CA ARG A 324 3.19 -7.94 8.53
C ARG A 324 2.90 -6.45 8.72
N ASN A 325 2.11 -5.86 7.81
CA ASN A 325 1.46 -4.59 8.08
C ASN A 325 0.42 -4.78 9.19
N ASN A 326 0.58 -4.10 10.31
CA ASN A 326 -0.39 -4.03 11.38
C ASN A 326 -1.03 -2.65 11.34
N ILE A 327 -2.31 -2.59 11.00
CA ILE A 327 -3.05 -1.33 11.02
C ILE A 327 -3.43 -1.02 12.47
N VAL A 328 -2.76 -0.04 13.05
CA VAL A 328 -2.99 0.43 14.42
C VAL A 328 -3.95 1.60 14.37
N VAL A 329 -5.14 1.44 14.96
CA VAL A 329 -6.16 2.48 15.05
C VAL A 329 -6.30 2.89 16.50
N CYS A 330 -6.17 4.19 16.79
CA CYS A 330 -6.27 4.70 18.15
C CYS A 330 -7.07 6.00 18.23
N SER A 331 -7.74 6.19 19.36
CA SER A 331 -8.61 7.34 19.63
C SER A 331 -8.67 7.65 21.13
N ARG A 332 -9.13 8.86 21.45
CA ARG A 332 -9.55 9.24 22.82
C ARG A 332 -10.89 8.62 23.19
N LYS A 333 -11.70 8.24 22.21
CA LYS A 333 -12.99 7.60 22.38
C LYS A 333 -12.85 6.07 22.26
N PRO A 334 -13.72 5.29 22.92
CA PRO A 334 -13.68 3.84 22.82
C PRO A 334 -13.74 3.32 21.39
N LEU A 335 -12.90 2.32 21.09
CA LEU A 335 -12.83 1.65 19.79
C LEU A 335 -13.15 0.16 19.87
N ASP A 336 -13.34 -0.39 21.06
CA ASP A 336 -13.63 -1.81 21.21
C ASP A 336 -15.04 -2.16 20.73
N PRO A 337 -15.29 -3.43 20.34
CA PRO A 337 -16.60 -3.87 19.85
C PRO A 337 -17.78 -3.65 20.80
N GLN A 338 -17.54 -3.56 22.11
CA GLN A 338 -18.60 -3.42 23.10
C GLN A 338 -19.01 -1.96 23.27
N GLN A 339 -18.05 -1.05 23.46
CA GLN A 339 -18.32 0.37 23.69
C GLN A 339 -18.55 1.15 22.39
N ASN A 340 -18.01 0.69 21.24
CA ASN A 340 -18.25 1.26 19.91
C ASN A 340 -19.04 0.30 18.99
N ALA A 341 -20.11 -0.31 19.52
CA ALA A 341 -20.89 -1.31 18.80
C ALA A 341 -21.42 -0.82 17.43
N SER A 342 -21.83 0.45 17.33
CA SER A 342 -22.30 1.04 16.08
C SER A 342 -21.19 1.16 15.03
N GLY A 343 -19.97 1.52 15.44
CA GLY A 343 -18.79 1.51 14.57
C GLY A 343 -18.48 0.13 14.01
N TRP A 344 -18.51 -0.90 14.87
CA TRP A 344 -18.25 -2.27 14.43
C TRP A 344 -19.35 -2.85 13.55
N GLU A 345 -20.61 -2.45 13.73
CA GLU A 345 -21.68 -2.82 12.82
C GLU A 345 -21.49 -2.16 11.45
N ARG A 346 -21.08 -0.88 11.40
CA ARG A 346 -20.71 -0.22 10.13
C ARG A 346 -19.55 -0.93 9.44
N LEU A 347 -18.51 -1.31 10.18
CA LEU A 347 -17.38 -2.08 9.64
C LEU A 347 -17.85 -3.41 9.02
N LYS A 348 -18.78 -4.11 9.68
CA LYS A 348 -19.32 -5.38 9.20
C LYS A 348 -20.18 -5.22 7.94
N GLN A 349 -20.93 -4.12 7.83
CA GLN A 349 -21.85 -3.84 6.71
C GLN A 349 -21.14 -3.25 5.48
N PHE A 350 -19.98 -2.63 5.66
CA PHE A 350 -19.23 -2.02 4.58
C PHE A 350 -18.65 -3.06 3.61
N GLU A 351 -18.99 -2.96 2.33
CA GLU A 351 -18.39 -3.73 1.24
C GLU A 351 -17.45 -2.83 0.44
N PRO A 352 -16.14 -3.12 0.36
CA PRO A 352 -15.22 -2.38 -0.51
C PRO A 352 -15.60 -2.47 -1.99
N TYR A 353 -15.53 -1.32 -2.67
CA TYR A 353 -15.82 -1.15 -4.09
C TYR A 353 -17.16 -1.79 -4.51
N PRO A 354 -18.30 -1.45 -3.89
CA PRO A 354 -19.55 -2.17 -4.10
C PRO A 354 -20.08 -2.04 -5.54
N GLN A 355 -19.70 -0.96 -6.24
CA GLN A 355 -20.07 -0.71 -7.65
C GLN A 355 -19.25 -1.55 -8.65
N LEU A 356 -18.08 -2.04 -8.26
CA LEU A 356 -17.17 -2.71 -9.19
C LEU A 356 -17.55 -4.18 -9.38
N PRO A 357 -17.62 -4.68 -10.63
CA PRO A 357 -17.94 -6.08 -10.87
C PRO A 357 -16.77 -6.99 -10.46
N ARG A 358 -17.11 -8.20 -10.03
CA ARG A 358 -16.14 -9.28 -9.86
C ARG A 358 -15.69 -9.80 -11.23
N GLY A 359 -14.48 -10.31 -11.32
CA GLY A 359 -13.93 -10.96 -12.50
C GLY A 359 -13.40 -10.02 -13.58
N ILE A 360 -13.27 -8.72 -13.32
CA ILE A 360 -12.79 -7.73 -14.29
C ILE A 360 -11.35 -7.29 -13.96
N SER A 361 -11.10 -6.86 -12.72
CA SER A 361 -9.78 -6.42 -12.26
C SER A 361 -8.88 -7.63 -11.95
N ILE A 362 -8.47 -8.35 -12.99
CA ILE A 362 -7.69 -9.58 -12.85
C ILE A 362 -6.23 -9.34 -13.27
N SER A 363 -5.30 -9.79 -12.44
CA SER A 363 -3.91 -10.03 -12.87
C SER A 363 -3.63 -11.52 -12.92
N SER A 364 -2.85 -11.96 -13.89
CA SER A 364 -2.44 -13.35 -14.03
C SER A 364 -0.96 -13.49 -14.37
N GLY A 365 -0.35 -14.56 -13.87
CA GLY A 365 1.07 -14.82 -14.11
C GLY A 365 1.54 -16.19 -13.66
N TYR A 366 2.75 -16.52 -14.08
CA TYR A 366 3.45 -17.74 -13.68
C TYR A 366 4.63 -17.39 -12.77
N VAL A 367 4.89 -18.21 -11.77
CA VAL A 367 6.07 -18.12 -10.89
C VAL A 367 6.68 -19.49 -10.69
N LEU A 368 7.99 -19.54 -10.53
CA LEU A 368 8.76 -20.75 -10.22
C LEU A 368 9.10 -20.77 -8.74
N GLY A 369 9.24 -21.98 -8.20
CA GLY A 369 9.66 -22.14 -6.82
C GLY A 369 9.88 -23.59 -6.42
N ASN A 370 9.88 -23.76 -5.11
CA ASN A 370 9.82 -25.03 -4.41
C ASN A 370 8.71 -24.97 -3.34
N GLU A 371 8.57 -26.02 -2.54
CA GLU A 371 7.53 -26.11 -1.50
C GLU A 371 7.58 -25.00 -0.45
N THR A 372 8.72 -24.31 -0.32
CA THR A 372 9.00 -23.34 0.75
C THR A 372 9.17 -21.90 0.26
N GLN A 373 9.53 -21.68 -1.01
CA GLN A 373 9.89 -20.35 -1.52
C GLN A 373 9.73 -20.24 -3.05
N TYR A 374 9.34 -19.05 -3.51
CA TYR A 374 9.42 -18.66 -4.91
C TYR A 374 10.86 -18.28 -5.30
N THR A 375 11.31 -18.74 -6.47
CA THR A 375 12.68 -18.54 -6.99
C THR A 375 12.73 -17.71 -8.26
N SER A 376 11.58 -17.25 -8.77
CA SER A 376 11.51 -16.37 -9.94
C SER A 376 10.64 -15.15 -9.70
N ALA A 377 10.85 -14.14 -10.53
CA ALA A 377 9.85 -13.13 -10.82
C ALA A 377 8.62 -13.74 -11.49
N LEU A 378 7.53 -12.97 -11.50
CA LEU A 378 6.35 -13.31 -12.28
C LEU A 378 6.72 -13.30 -13.77
N LEU A 379 6.14 -14.23 -14.51
CA LEU A 379 6.16 -14.26 -15.96
C LEU A 379 4.73 -14.00 -16.44
N PRO A 380 4.52 -13.05 -17.37
CA PRO A 380 3.20 -12.68 -17.85
C PRO A 380 2.40 -13.90 -18.35
N ALA A 381 1.17 -14.06 -17.87
CA ALA A 381 0.35 -15.19 -18.29
C ALA A 381 -0.17 -15.00 -19.71
N SER A 382 -0.36 -13.77 -20.19
CA SER A 382 -0.87 -13.52 -21.55
C SER A 382 0.01 -14.18 -22.61
N LEU A 383 1.33 -14.09 -22.42
CA LEU A 383 2.35 -14.66 -23.29
C LEU A 383 2.25 -16.19 -23.33
N ILE A 384 2.22 -16.80 -22.15
CA ILE A 384 2.28 -18.26 -22.02
C ILE A 384 0.95 -18.91 -22.40
N ASP A 385 -0.17 -18.36 -21.96
CA ASP A 385 -1.50 -18.91 -22.23
C ASP A 385 -1.87 -18.84 -23.71
N ALA A 386 -1.40 -17.79 -24.43
CA ALA A 386 -1.61 -17.68 -25.87
C ALA A 386 -0.85 -18.76 -26.66
N ALA A 387 0.37 -19.08 -26.24
CA ALA A 387 1.20 -20.10 -26.89
C ALA A 387 0.83 -21.54 -26.46
N LEU A 388 0.38 -21.72 -25.21
CA LEU A 388 0.08 -23.01 -24.60
C LEU A 388 -1.34 -23.02 -23.97
N PRO A 389 -2.41 -22.95 -24.78
CA PRO A 389 -3.78 -22.79 -24.28
C PRO A 389 -4.28 -23.96 -23.41
N ALA A 390 -3.68 -25.15 -23.53
CA ALA A 390 -4.00 -26.33 -22.72
C ALA A 390 -3.14 -26.45 -21.45
N LEU A 391 -2.21 -25.54 -21.19
CA LEU A 391 -1.29 -25.64 -20.05
C LEU A 391 -2.03 -25.63 -18.72
N LYS A 392 -2.89 -24.61 -18.51
CA LYS A 392 -3.67 -24.45 -17.27
C LYS A 392 -4.50 -25.68 -16.91
N THR A 393 -5.09 -26.35 -17.90
CA THR A 393 -5.95 -27.53 -17.67
C THR A 393 -5.15 -28.79 -17.33
N ARG A 394 -3.87 -28.84 -17.67
CA ARG A 394 -2.94 -29.89 -17.24
C ARG A 394 -2.35 -29.66 -15.84
N MET A 395 -2.52 -28.47 -15.27
CA MET A 395 -2.03 -28.15 -13.93
C MET A 395 -3.06 -28.51 -12.85
N ARG A 396 -2.57 -28.82 -11.65
CA ARG A 396 -3.43 -29.12 -10.49
C ARG A 396 -3.92 -27.82 -9.85
N ALA A 397 -5.25 -27.61 -9.82
CA ALA A 397 -5.85 -26.50 -9.08
C ALA A 397 -5.67 -26.71 -7.56
N ILE A 398 -5.26 -25.65 -6.85
CA ILE A 398 -5.16 -25.61 -5.39
C ILE A 398 -6.50 -25.16 -4.82
N SER A 399 -7.12 -26.02 -4.02
CA SER A 399 -8.33 -25.67 -3.26
C SER A 399 -7.95 -25.08 -1.91
N ARG A 400 -8.67 -24.03 -1.49
CA ARG A 400 -8.47 -23.34 -0.22
C ARG A 400 -9.65 -23.57 0.72
N PRO A 401 -9.43 -23.68 2.04
CA PRO A 401 -10.51 -23.70 3.03
C PRO A 401 -11.40 -22.46 2.98
N ALA A 402 -12.68 -22.59 3.28
CA ALA A 402 -13.67 -21.49 3.24
C ALA A 402 -13.33 -20.31 4.17
N ASN A 403 -12.55 -20.55 5.21
CA ASN A 403 -12.11 -19.54 6.18
C ASN A 403 -10.81 -18.82 5.79
N GLN A 404 -10.26 -19.05 4.59
CA GLN A 404 -9.08 -18.36 4.08
C GLN A 404 -9.43 -17.41 2.93
N LEU A 405 -8.45 -16.65 2.45
CA LEU A 405 -8.60 -15.70 1.36
C LEU A 405 -8.79 -16.42 0.00
N HIS A 406 -9.89 -16.12 -0.72
CA HIS A 406 -10.27 -16.76 -2.00
C HIS A 406 -10.07 -15.88 -3.23
N TYR A 407 -9.45 -14.72 -3.06
CA TYR A 407 -9.26 -13.76 -4.15
C TYR A 407 -8.33 -14.23 -5.27
N ALA A 408 -7.56 -15.30 -5.04
CA ALA A 408 -6.64 -15.85 -6.02
C ALA A 408 -6.93 -17.33 -6.29
N GLN A 409 -7.10 -17.67 -7.56
CA GLN A 409 -7.08 -19.04 -8.04
C GLN A 409 -5.64 -19.42 -8.40
N VAL A 410 -5.18 -20.57 -7.92
CA VAL A 410 -3.80 -21.03 -8.10
C VAL A 410 -3.81 -22.43 -8.69
N TRP A 411 -3.00 -22.64 -9.72
CA TRP A 411 -2.72 -23.95 -10.30
C TRP A 411 -1.24 -24.23 -10.15
N THR A 412 -0.86 -25.47 -9.88
CA THR A 412 0.54 -25.88 -9.72
C THR A 412 0.88 -27.08 -10.57
N THR A 413 2.13 -27.18 -11.01
CA THR A 413 2.70 -28.38 -11.63
C THR A 413 4.16 -28.54 -11.28
N ASN A 414 4.59 -29.79 -11.19
CA ASN A 414 6.00 -30.21 -11.13
C ASN A 414 6.39 -31.07 -12.36
N GLU A 415 5.52 -31.16 -13.37
CA GLU A 415 5.80 -31.89 -14.60
C GLU A 415 6.93 -31.21 -15.39
N ARG A 416 8.07 -31.90 -15.56
CA ARG A 416 9.22 -31.39 -16.29
C ARG A 416 8.89 -31.02 -17.74
N GLU A 417 8.03 -31.78 -18.40
CA GLU A 417 7.57 -31.49 -19.77
C GLU A 417 6.89 -30.12 -19.86
N LEU A 418 5.97 -29.81 -18.93
CA LEU A 418 5.25 -28.54 -18.91
C LEU A 418 6.17 -27.36 -18.59
N LEU A 419 7.07 -27.54 -17.63
CA LEU A 419 8.11 -26.57 -17.33
C LEU A 419 8.93 -26.26 -18.59
N ASP A 420 9.44 -27.29 -19.27
CA ASP A 420 10.24 -27.14 -20.48
C ASP A 420 9.51 -26.41 -21.62
N GLN A 421 8.21 -26.63 -21.77
CA GLN A 421 7.38 -25.91 -22.75
C GLN A 421 7.31 -24.41 -22.41
N VAL A 422 7.04 -24.05 -21.15
CA VAL A 422 6.97 -22.64 -20.72
C VAL A 422 8.31 -21.94 -20.90
N PHE A 423 9.42 -22.57 -20.49
CA PHE A 423 10.76 -22.02 -20.70
C PHE A 423 11.06 -21.77 -22.18
N ARG A 424 10.68 -22.70 -23.06
CA ARG A 424 10.85 -22.53 -24.52
C ARG A 424 10.05 -21.35 -25.05
N VAL A 425 8.77 -21.24 -24.69
CA VAL A 425 7.92 -20.14 -25.12
C VAL A 425 8.49 -18.80 -24.64
N ALA A 426 8.92 -18.71 -23.38
CA ALA A 426 9.52 -17.50 -22.84
C ALA A 426 10.81 -17.11 -23.60
N GLN A 427 11.68 -18.08 -23.90
CA GLN A 427 12.90 -17.85 -24.69
C GLN A 427 12.59 -17.40 -26.13
N GLU A 428 11.61 -18.05 -26.78
CA GLU A 428 11.15 -17.66 -28.11
C GLU A 428 10.55 -16.25 -28.12
N ALA A 429 9.85 -15.85 -27.05
CA ALA A 429 9.28 -14.52 -26.91
C ALA A 429 10.36 -13.44 -26.89
N VAL A 430 11.49 -13.69 -26.21
CA VAL A 430 12.67 -12.82 -26.24
C VAL A 430 13.27 -12.78 -27.65
N ALA A 431 13.46 -13.93 -28.28
CA ALA A 431 14.01 -13.98 -29.65
C ALA A 431 13.15 -13.25 -30.69
N LYS A 432 11.82 -13.21 -30.49
CA LYS A 432 10.85 -12.51 -31.34
C LYS A 432 10.64 -11.05 -30.94
N GLY A 433 11.26 -10.58 -29.85
CA GLY A 433 11.08 -9.22 -29.32
C GLY A 433 9.69 -8.93 -28.74
N THR A 434 8.89 -9.97 -28.45
CA THR A 434 7.60 -9.82 -27.76
C THR A 434 7.80 -9.60 -26.26
N LEU A 435 8.84 -10.22 -25.72
CA LEU A 435 9.35 -10.01 -24.37
C LEU A 435 10.72 -9.35 -24.52
N THR A 436 11.01 -8.30 -23.74
CA THR A 436 12.30 -7.60 -23.88
C THR A 436 13.45 -8.52 -23.45
N GLU A 437 13.27 -9.22 -22.34
CA GLU A 437 14.21 -10.21 -21.80
C GLU A 437 13.50 -11.14 -20.81
N LEU A 438 14.14 -12.25 -20.45
CA LEU A 438 13.57 -13.17 -19.48
C LEU A 438 13.54 -12.54 -18.07
N PRO A 439 12.41 -12.58 -17.35
CA PRO A 439 12.36 -12.17 -15.95
C PRO A 439 13.34 -13.00 -15.11
N LYS A 440 13.82 -12.42 -14.01
CA LYS A 440 14.76 -13.12 -13.12
C LYS A 440 14.24 -14.47 -12.67
N GLY A 441 15.10 -15.48 -12.70
CA GLY A 441 14.78 -16.86 -12.34
C GLY A 441 14.24 -17.71 -13.50
N TRP A 442 13.99 -17.12 -14.67
CA TRP A 442 13.54 -17.84 -15.87
C TRP A 442 14.66 -18.20 -16.86
N THR A 443 15.92 -17.99 -16.49
CA THR A 443 17.09 -18.32 -17.32
C THR A 443 17.64 -19.72 -17.06
N ASP A 444 17.54 -20.22 -15.82
CA ASP A 444 18.01 -21.56 -15.43
C ASP A 444 16.85 -22.42 -14.89
N ARG A 445 16.60 -23.54 -15.58
CA ARG A 445 15.56 -24.52 -15.24
C ARG A 445 16.04 -25.68 -14.36
N SER A 446 17.35 -25.80 -14.14
CA SER A 446 17.95 -26.95 -13.47
C SER A 446 17.48 -27.09 -12.02
N ALA A 447 17.35 -25.98 -11.30
CA ALA A 447 16.96 -25.92 -9.89
C ALA A 447 15.43 -25.83 -9.66
N VAL A 448 14.62 -25.73 -10.72
CA VAL A 448 13.17 -25.55 -10.61
C VAL A 448 12.49 -26.84 -10.17
N GLN A 449 11.71 -26.77 -9.09
CA GLN A 449 10.96 -27.91 -8.56
C GLN A 449 9.47 -27.86 -8.90
N MET A 450 8.90 -26.66 -8.94
CA MET A 450 7.50 -26.44 -9.30
C MET A 450 7.28 -25.10 -10.00
N MET A 451 6.16 -25.00 -10.70
CA MET A 451 5.62 -23.78 -11.26
C MET A 451 4.19 -23.58 -10.78
N GLU A 452 3.85 -22.36 -10.40
CA GLU A 452 2.49 -21.94 -10.12
C GLU A 452 2.00 -20.97 -11.19
N ARG A 453 0.74 -21.12 -11.56
CA ARG A 453 -0.03 -20.12 -12.29
C ARG A 453 -1.02 -19.51 -11.31
N ARG A 454 -1.08 -18.19 -11.25
CA ARG A 454 -2.00 -17.45 -10.38
C ARG A 454 -2.91 -16.55 -11.21
N GLU A 455 -4.19 -16.51 -10.85
CA GLU A 455 -5.17 -15.50 -11.27
C GLU A 455 -5.71 -14.81 -10.02
N THR A 456 -5.54 -13.50 -9.91
CA THR A 456 -5.99 -12.72 -8.75
C THR A 456 -7.06 -11.72 -9.18
N ASP A 457 -8.24 -11.78 -8.55
CA ASP A 457 -9.28 -10.75 -8.66
C ASP A 457 -9.10 -9.72 -7.54
N TRP A 458 -8.73 -8.50 -7.92
CA TRP A 458 -8.41 -7.45 -6.95
C TRP A 458 -9.63 -6.83 -6.26
N VAL A 459 -10.83 -6.94 -6.84
CA VAL A 459 -12.09 -6.53 -6.18
C VAL A 459 -12.46 -7.54 -5.10
N ILE A 460 -12.37 -8.84 -5.40
CA ILE A 460 -12.54 -9.90 -4.39
C ILE A 460 -11.44 -9.78 -3.33
N ALA A 461 -10.20 -9.47 -3.71
CA ALA A 461 -9.09 -9.29 -2.77
C ALA A 461 -9.35 -8.17 -1.76
N ALA A 462 -9.98 -7.07 -2.19
CA ALA A 462 -10.41 -6.00 -1.29
C ALA A 462 -11.49 -6.48 -0.32
N ARG A 463 -12.54 -7.13 -0.83
CA ARG A 463 -13.70 -7.57 -0.04
C ARG A 463 -13.38 -8.68 0.95
N ASP A 464 -12.66 -9.71 0.52
CA ASP A 464 -12.29 -10.84 1.36
C ASP A 464 -11.33 -10.43 2.47
N LEU A 465 -10.26 -9.71 2.12
CA LEU A 465 -9.28 -9.27 3.11
C LEU A 465 -9.96 -8.40 4.17
N TYR A 466 -10.72 -7.40 3.74
CA TYR A 466 -11.43 -6.51 4.65
C TYR A 466 -12.33 -7.31 5.60
N ARG A 467 -13.22 -8.16 5.05
CA ARG A 467 -14.14 -8.97 5.85
C ARG A 467 -13.44 -9.84 6.89
N PHE A 468 -12.37 -10.54 6.52
CA PHE A 468 -11.67 -11.42 7.45
C PHE A 468 -10.82 -10.67 8.46
N VAL A 469 -10.18 -9.55 8.08
CA VAL A 469 -9.44 -8.69 9.02
C VAL A 469 -10.39 -8.11 10.07
N ILE A 470 -11.59 -7.66 9.71
CA ILE A 470 -12.59 -7.20 10.68
C ILE A 470 -12.95 -8.33 11.67
N GLN A 471 -13.10 -9.58 11.21
CA GLN A 471 -13.38 -10.70 12.11
C GLN A 471 -12.23 -10.95 13.10
N VAL A 472 -10.99 -10.93 12.61
CA VAL A 472 -9.78 -11.13 13.44
C VAL A 472 -9.65 -10.03 14.49
N ALA A 473 -9.81 -8.77 14.08
CA ALA A 473 -9.62 -7.63 14.97
C ALA A 473 -10.65 -7.55 16.12
N ARG A 474 -11.77 -8.31 16.05
CA ARG A 474 -12.73 -8.40 17.16
C ARG A 474 -12.17 -9.11 18.39
N ASP A 475 -11.13 -9.93 18.22
CA ASP A 475 -10.50 -10.63 19.34
C ASP A 475 -9.89 -9.60 20.33
N PRO A 476 -10.20 -9.69 21.64
CA PRO A 476 -9.65 -8.80 22.66
C PRO A 476 -8.11 -8.79 22.71
N ASN A 477 -7.44 -9.83 22.23
CA ASN A 477 -5.98 -9.93 22.16
C ASN A 477 -5.33 -8.90 21.21
N TYR A 478 -6.11 -8.28 20.31
CA TYR A 478 -5.65 -7.18 19.46
C TYR A 478 -5.89 -5.79 20.06
N SER A 479 -6.27 -5.70 21.34
CA SER A 479 -6.33 -4.43 22.05
C SER A 479 -4.93 -3.95 22.45
N GLY A 480 -4.77 -2.63 22.58
CA GLY A 480 -3.51 -2.06 23.07
C GLY A 480 -3.11 -2.56 24.45
N GLU A 481 -4.07 -2.76 25.35
CA GLU A 481 -3.80 -3.28 26.70
C GLU A 481 -3.33 -4.74 26.68
N ALA A 482 -3.99 -5.61 25.89
CA ALA A 482 -3.56 -7.00 25.75
C ALA A 482 -2.16 -7.13 25.11
N LEU A 483 -1.80 -6.21 24.22
CA LEU A 483 -0.51 -6.26 23.52
C LEU A 483 0.64 -5.71 24.35
N VAL A 484 0.47 -4.57 25.03
CA VAL A 484 1.59 -3.90 25.73
C VAL A 484 1.36 -3.62 27.22
N GLY A 485 0.24 -4.05 27.80
CA GLY A 485 -0.06 -3.93 29.23
C GLY A 485 -0.86 -2.67 29.59
N PRO A 486 -1.02 -2.33 30.88
CA PRO A 486 -1.76 -1.13 31.29
C PRO A 486 -1.00 0.17 30.96
N LEU A 487 -1.65 1.32 31.17
CA LEU A 487 -1.03 2.63 30.96
C LEU A 487 0.15 2.84 31.91
N GLU A 488 1.08 3.74 31.56
CA GLU A 488 2.29 3.97 32.37
C GLU A 488 1.99 4.34 33.83
N THR A 489 0.93 5.12 34.06
CA THR A 489 0.49 5.53 35.40
C THR A 489 -0.14 4.40 36.22
N GLU A 490 -0.55 3.32 35.57
CA GLU A 490 -1.22 2.16 36.18
C GLU A 490 -0.23 1.00 36.43
N ARG A 491 0.99 1.08 35.87
CA ARG A 491 2.03 0.07 36.06
C ARG A 491 2.59 0.16 37.48
N SER A 492 2.37 -0.88 38.27
CA SER A 492 2.93 -1.01 39.62
C SER A 492 4.02 -2.08 39.67
N ARG A 493 5.01 -1.88 40.56
CA ARG A 493 6.11 -2.83 40.76
C ARG A 493 5.54 -4.15 41.28
N GLY A 494 5.84 -5.26 40.59
CA GLY A 494 5.37 -6.60 40.96
C GLY A 494 4.01 -7.00 40.39
N MET A 495 3.38 -6.16 39.55
CA MET A 495 2.18 -6.53 38.81
C MET A 495 2.45 -7.77 37.92
N PRO A 496 1.58 -8.80 37.94
CA PRO A 496 1.69 -9.93 37.03
C PRO A 496 1.63 -9.47 35.57
N VAL A 497 2.63 -9.87 34.77
CA VAL A 497 2.71 -9.51 33.36
C VAL A 497 1.85 -10.46 32.53
N THR A 498 0.67 -10.00 32.12
CA THR A 498 -0.33 -10.77 31.37
C THR A 498 -0.42 -10.40 29.88
N TRP A 499 0.34 -9.40 29.43
CA TRP A 499 0.34 -8.92 28.04
C TRP A 499 1.41 -9.58 27.16
N THR A 500 1.21 -9.49 25.84
CA THR A 500 2.02 -10.20 24.83
C THR A 500 3.46 -9.67 24.74
N ILE A 501 3.64 -8.37 24.55
CA ILE A 501 4.95 -7.73 24.31
C ILE A 501 5.46 -7.14 25.62
N LYS A 502 6.09 -7.98 26.43
CA LYS A 502 6.50 -7.66 27.81
C LYS A 502 7.55 -6.56 27.89
N ASP A 503 8.37 -6.47 26.86
CA ASP A 503 9.54 -5.61 26.73
C ASP A 503 9.34 -4.50 25.70
N ALA A 504 8.08 -4.13 25.41
CA ALA A 504 7.75 -3.02 24.52
C ALA A 504 8.48 -1.74 24.95
N PRO A 505 9.38 -1.17 24.11
CA PRO A 505 10.08 0.06 24.44
C PRO A 505 9.12 1.24 24.46
N LEU A 506 9.52 2.37 25.06
CA LEU A 506 8.79 3.63 24.94
C LEU A 506 9.63 4.57 24.08
N PHE A 507 9.12 4.95 22.91
CA PHE A 507 9.79 5.89 22.02
C PHE A 507 9.46 7.33 22.44
N THR A 508 10.47 8.12 22.76
CA THR A 508 10.36 9.54 23.12
C THR A 508 11.31 10.37 22.26
N ASP A 509 11.16 11.68 22.23
CA ASP A 509 12.10 12.55 21.51
C ASP A 509 13.55 12.42 22.01
N GLN A 510 13.74 12.02 23.28
CA GLN A 510 15.07 11.75 23.85
C GLN A 510 15.61 10.36 23.52
N MET A 511 14.72 9.40 23.21
CA MET A 511 15.06 8.03 22.83
C MET A 511 14.17 7.59 21.66
N PRO A 512 14.35 8.17 20.47
CA PRO A 512 13.43 7.94 19.34
C PRO A 512 13.70 6.61 18.62
N ASN A 513 14.53 5.73 19.20
CA ASN A 513 15.19 4.49 18.71
C ASN A 513 14.35 3.45 17.94
N ALA A 514 13.24 3.82 17.30
CA ALA A 514 12.43 2.96 16.47
C ALA A 514 13.22 2.38 15.29
N ASP A 515 14.12 3.16 14.68
CA ASP A 515 15.04 2.72 13.63
C ASP A 515 15.93 1.55 14.06
N ILE A 516 16.42 1.55 15.31
CA ILE A 516 17.21 0.44 15.87
C ILE A 516 16.42 -0.88 15.82
N TYR A 517 15.13 -0.83 16.11
CA TYR A 517 14.27 -2.02 16.13
C TYR A 517 13.67 -2.36 14.77
N ASN A 518 13.73 -1.43 13.81
CA ASN A 518 13.20 -1.60 12.46
C ASN A 518 14.12 -2.42 11.54
N ASN A 519 15.38 -2.67 11.89
CA ASN A 519 16.36 -3.45 11.10
C ASN A 519 16.30 -4.96 11.33
#